data_AF-A0A1D7QBW2-F1
#
_entry.id   AF-A0A1D7QBW2-F1
#
_cell.length_a   1.000
_cell.length_b   1.000
_cell.length_c   1.000
_cell.angle_alpha   90.00
_cell.angle_beta   90.00
_cell.angle_gamma   90.00
#
_symmetry.space_group_name_H-M   'P 1'
#
loop_
_entity.id
_entity.type
_entity.pdbx_description
1 polymer ?
#
loop_
_entity_poly.entity_id
_entity_poly.type
_entity_poly.pdbx_seq_one_letter_code
_entity_poly.pdbx_strand_id
1 'polypeptide(L)'
;MKTNQINPLKTLFKGILLFSFILLFGTSCKKDQAVNPGSAIPSDQRTSVAGTNATSLENLLAYKASSHELSVGFYRIWRDREMSNNPNDPIMTDLPDSLDIAILFGGKPDNTSAFWKKVKDVYVPYLHSRGTKVIITGDLTIPSGVPHTTAGYATTAKLIMDSVVNKYGLDGYDIDIESEPSGTTLTDMTGVYTALSAYMGPKSGTSKLLTFDTNKTGSNSLFKKVYTMVSYVWLQAYGRGASTLQSTWNTFSPYIQSNQFVPGFSFYEENGYAAGNYWNDVFYPRNGTGRAYDYARWEPTTGKKGGVFSYAIDRDANLTTQYDNTIIHPDFKVTNDLARIMNPAAAGGGVVFYQHTAFGGVATSAIPKGNYTLSQLQAYGFVNDWASSVKIPTGWTITMYANDFSGTSWVLNSSNSNFLALSPSANDLVSSVKIQ
;
A
#
# COMPACT_ATOMS: atom_id res chain seq x y z
N MET A 1 -19.94 49.66 -17.88
CA MET A 1 -20.14 50.32 -19.20
C MET A 1 -19.04 49.87 -20.15
N LYS A 2 -19.42 49.62 -21.42
CA LYS A 2 -18.64 49.11 -22.57
C LYS A 2 -18.39 47.59 -22.55
N THR A 3 -19.23 46.72 -23.13
CA THR A 3 -19.71 46.45 -24.51
C THR A 3 -18.95 45.34 -25.24
N ASN A 4 -19.61 44.18 -25.31
CA ASN A 4 -19.76 43.19 -26.39
C ASN A 4 -18.83 43.22 -27.61
N GLN A 5 -18.32 42.03 -27.97
CA GLN A 5 -18.37 41.48 -29.33
C GLN A 5 -18.56 39.96 -29.26
N ILE A 6 -19.68 39.49 -29.82
CA ILE A 6 -20.03 38.09 -30.13
C ILE A 6 -19.80 37.95 -31.64
N ASN A 7 -19.32 36.81 -32.13
CA ASN A 7 -19.86 36.25 -33.37
C ASN A 7 -19.71 34.72 -33.49
N PRO A 8 -20.66 34.04 -34.16
CA PRO A 8 -20.87 32.59 -34.09
C PRO A 8 -20.47 31.87 -35.38
N LEU A 9 -20.43 30.53 -35.37
CA LEU A 9 -20.75 29.75 -36.57
C LEU A 9 -21.40 28.41 -36.19
N LYS A 10 -22.69 28.31 -36.52
CA LYS A 10 -23.46 27.07 -36.61
C LYS A 10 -23.40 26.61 -38.06
N THR A 11 -23.18 25.32 -38.30
CA THR A 11 -23.63 24.68 -39.54
C THR A 11 -24.28 23.35 -39.24
N LEU A 12 -25.44 23.20 -39.86
CA LEU A 12 -26.49 22.21 -39.71
C LEU A 12 -26.37 21.24 -40.90
N PHE A 13 -26.51 19.93 -40.68
CA PHE A 13 -26.91 19.01 -41.75
C PHE A 13 -27.96 18.02 -41.24
N LYS A 14 -29.19 18.19 -41.75
CA LYS A 14 -30.28 17.19 -41.84
C LYS A 14 -29.86 16.16 -42.92
N GLY A 15 -30.15 14.86 -42.92
CA GLY A 15 -31.30 14.10 -42.45
C GLY A 15 -32.11 13.59 -43.66
N ILE A 16 -31.96 12.31 -44.06
CA ILE A 16 -32.85 11.48 -44.94
C ILE A 16 -32.55 10.00 -44.56
N LEU A 17 -33.41 9.23 -43.86
CA LEU A 17 -34.66 8.49 -44.20
C LEU A 17 -34.49 7.04 -44.72
N LEU A 18 -35.07 6.10 -43.93
CA LEU A 18 -35.76 4.83 -44.27
C LEU A 18 -35.00 3.59 -44.80
N PHE A 19 -35.04 2.46 -44.07
CA PHE A 19 -36.02 1.37 -44.24
C PHE A 19 -35.83 0.23 -43.21
N SER A 20 -36.94 -0.24 -42.66
CA SER A 20 -37.05 -1.37 -41.74
C SER A 20 -36.97 -2.72 -42.48
N PHE A 21 -36.39 -3.74 -41.86
CA PHE A 21 -36.74 -5.14 -42.15
C PHE A 21 -36.78 -5.95 -40.85
N ILE A 22 -37.99 -6.36 -40.48
CA ILE A 22 -38.30 -7.34 -39.45
C ILE A 22 -38.44 -8.68 -40.16
N LEU A 23 -37.75 -9.72 -39.69
CA LEU A 23 -38.16 -11.10 -39.92
C LEU A 23 -37.88 -11.94 -38.68
N LEU A 24 -38.98 -12.30 -38.02
CA LEU A 24 -39.12 -13.36 -37.04
C LEU A 24 -39.54 -14.64 -37.79
N PHE A 25 -38.88 -15.76 -37.53
CA PHE A 25 -39.52 -17.07 -37.48
C PHE A 25 -38.81 -17.93 -36.41
N GLY A 26 -39.61 -18.39 -35.42
CA GLY A 26 -39.26 -19.51 -34.53
C GLY A 26 -39.33 -20.85 -35.30
N THR A 27 -39.17 -22.04 -34.74
CA THR A 27 -39.24 -22.54 -33.35
C THR A 27 -38.56 -23.92 -33.34
N SER A 28 -38.10 -24.40 -32.18
CA SER A 28 -38.51 -25.69 -31.55
C SER A 28 -37.26 -26.56 -31.30
N CYS A 29 -37.06 -27.30 -30.21
CA CYS A 29 -37.96 -27.79 -29.18
C CYS A 29 -37.21 -28.05 -27.84
N LYS A 30 -38.00 -28.13 -26.78
CA LYS A 30 -37.70 -28.17 -25.35
C LYS A 30 -37.07 -29.48 -24.84
N LYS A 31 -36.51 -29.40 -23.62
CA LYS A 31 -36.95 -30.30 -22.53
C LYS A 31 -36.81 -29.62 -21.16
N ASP A 32 -37.92 -29.08 -20.66
CA ASP A 32 -38.08 -28.74 -19.25
C ASP A 32 -38.53 -29.99 -18.47
N GLN A 33 -37.96 -30.19 -17.28
CA GLN A 33 -38.52 -31.06 -16.25
C GLN A 33 -39.04 -30.18 -15.11
N ALA A 34 -40.25 -30.50 -14.67
CA ALA A 34 -41.04 -29.75 -13.71
C ALA A 34 -40.44 -29.75 -12.30
N VAL A 35 -40.59 -28.63 -11.59
CA VAL A 35 -40.35 -28.49 -10.15
C VAL A 35 -41.65 -28.82 -9.41
N ASN A 36 -41.59 -29.78 -8.48
CA ASN A 36 -42.60 -29.96 -7.43
C ASN A 36 -42.07 -29.35 -6.12
N PRO A 37 -42.88 -28.60 -5.36
CA PRO A 37 -42.48 -28.07 -4.07
C PRO A 37 -42.82 -29.07 -2.95
N GLY A 38 -41.83 -29.42 -2.14
CA GLY A 38 -42.05 -30.09 -0.86
C GLY A 38 -41.17 -31.30 -0.65
N SER A 39 -40.04 -31.10 0.03
CA SER A 39 -39.47 -32.04 1.01
C SER A 39 -38.28 -31.36 1.70
N ALA A 40 -38.28 -31.38 3.02
CA ALA A 40 -37.27 -30.80 3.88
C ALA A 40 -36.00 -31.67 3.95
N ILE A 41 -34.85 -31.01 3.74
CA ILE A 41 -33.47 -31.13 4.28
C ILE A 41 -32.98 -32.52 4.76
N PRO A 42 -31.75 -32.91 4.34
CA PRO A 42 -30.69 -33.10 5.33
C PRO A 42 -29.50 -32.16 5.09
N SER A 43 -29.00 -31.61 6.18
CA SER A 43 -27.82 -30.75 6.29
C SER A 43 -26.54 -31.59 6.16
N ASP A 44 -25.89 -31.54 5.01
CA ASP A 44 -24.42 -31.47 4.90
C ASP A 44 -24.06 -31.24 3.44
N GLN A 45 -22.85 -30.71 3.17
CA GLN A 45 -22.33 -30.32 1.84
C GLN A 45 -22.63 -28.87 1.42
N ARG A 46 -22.12 -27.92 2.21
CA ARG A 46 -21.67 -26.64 1.64
C ARG A 46 -20.30 -26.90 0.99
N THR A 47 -20.29 -27.40 -0.25
CA THR A 47 -19.10 -27.31 -1.10
C THR A 47 -18.86 -25.82 -1.39
N SER A 48 -17.92 -25.23 -0.67
CA SER A 48 -17.39 -23.91 -0.96
C SER A 48 -16.70 -23.96 -2.32
N VAL A 49 -17.36 -23.46 -3.35
CA VAL A 49 -16.68 -23.01 -4.57
C VAL A 49 -15.98 -21.71 -4.20
N ALA A 50 -14.81 -21.81 -3.56
CA ALA A 50 -13.91 -20.70 -3.33
C ALA A 50 -13.00 -20.57 -4.55
N GLY A 51 -13.47 -19.83 -5.55
CA GLY A 51 -12.63 -19.34 -6.64
C GLY A 51 -11.85 -18.10 -6.20
N THR A 52 -10.54 -18.13 -6.48
CA THR A 52 -9.61 -16.99 -6.64
C THR A 52 -8.99 -16.35 -5.39
N ASN A 53 -7.72 -16.72 -5.14
CA ASN A 53 -6.63 -15.91 -4.57
C ASN A 53 -6.91 -15.02 -3.34
N ALA A 54 -7.38 -15.60 -2.23
CA ALA A 54 -7.09 -14.99 -0.93
C ALA A 54 -5.61 -15.26 -0.59
N THR A 55 -4.77 -14.22 -0.56
CA THR A 55 -3.45 -14.31 0.05
C THR A 55 -3.66 -14.74 1.50
N SER A 56 -3.08 -15.86 1.94
CA SER A 56 -3.18 -16.27 3.33
C SER A 56 -2.62 -15.16 4.24
N LEU A 57 -3.15 -15.03 5.46
CA LEU A 57 -2.63 -14.06 6.43
C LEU A 57 -1.12 -14.25 6.67
N GLU A 58 -0.64 -15.50 6.63
CA GLU A 58 0.79 -15.82 6.70
C GLU A 58 1.58 -15.21 5.54
N ASN A 59 1.10 -15.33 4.31
CA ASN A 59 1.75 -14.72 3.14
C ASN A 59 1.75 -13.20 3.21
N LEU A 60 0.67 -12.59 3.73
CA LEU A 60 0.60 -11.16 3.99
C LEU A 60 1.67 -10.74 5.01
N LEU A 61 1.74 -11.41 6.16
CA LEU A 61 2.72 -11.10 7.20
C LEU A 61 4.17 -11.32 6.73
N ALA A 62 4.42 -12.37 5.93
CA ALA A 62 5.71 -12.61 5.31
C ALA A 62 6.09 -11.48 4.33
N TYR A 63 5.14 -11.00 3.53
CA TYR A 63 5.33 -9.83 2.67
C TYR A 63 5.65 -8.58 3.49
N LYS A 64 4.86 -8.28 4.54
CA LYS A 64 5.08 -7.13 5.43
C LYS A 64 6.43 -7.16 6.15
N ALA A 65 6.97 -8.35 6.42
CA ALA A 65 8.30 -8.54 7.01
C ALA A 65 9.43 -8.44 5.98
N SER A 66 9.13 -8.54 4.68
CA SER A 66 10.13 -8.45 3.60
C SER A 66 10.54 -7.01 3.33
N SER A 67 11.68 -6.81 2.64
CA SER A 67 12.05 -5.49 2.13
C SER A 67 11.16 -5.14 0.94
N HIS A 68 10.40 -4.06 1.06
CA HIS A 68 9.50 -3.54 0.02
C HIS A 68 9.33 -2.03 0.20
N GLU A 69 8.84 -1.35 -0.83
CA GLU A 69 8.50 0.07 -0.79
C GLU A 69 7.15 0.26 -0.10
N LEU A 70 7.10 1.13 0.92
CA LEU A 70 5.97 1.26 1.82
C LEU A 70 4.77 1.98 1.19
N SER A 71 3.57 1.49 1.49
CA SER A 71 2.31 2.21 1.36
C SER A 71 1.93 2.83 2.70
N VAL A 72 1.83 4.16 2.75
CA VAL A 72 1.55 4.91 3.99
C VAL A 72 0.33 5.82 3.81
N GLY A 73 -0.47 6.02 4.86
CA GLY A 73 -1.68 6.84 4.79
C GLY A 73 -1.93 7.67 6.04
N PHE A 74 -2.03 8.98 5.88
CA PHE A 74 -2.57 9.87 6.92
C PHE A 74 -4.09 9.75 6.93
N TYR A 75 -4.61 9.21 8.03
CA TYR A 75 -6.01 8.95 8.30
C TYR A 75 -6.57 10.06 9.18
N ARG A 76 -7.47 10.88 8.62
CA ARG A 76 -8.06 12.02 9.32
C ARG A 76 -9.04 11.51 10.37
N ILE A 77 -8.73 11.64 11.65
CA ILE A 77 -9.51 11.01 12.72
C ILE A 77 -10.97 11.50 12.76
N TRP A 78 -11.23 12.74 12.33
CA TRP A 78 -12.56 13.32 12.29
C TRP A 78 -13.42 12.78 11.12
N ARG A 79 -12.84 11.91 10.29
CA ARG A 79 -13.49 11.12 9.23
C ARG A 79 -13.52 9.63 9.58
N ASP A 80 -13.21 9.24 10.81
CA ASP A 80 -13.62 7.92 11.30
C ASP A 80 -15.12 7.97 11.62
N ARG A 81 -15.88 6.96 11.18
CA ARG A 81 -17.33 6.89 11.44
C ARG A 81 -17.66 6.95 12.94
N GLU A 82 -16.79 6.47 13.83
CA GLU A 82 -16.99 6.59 15.28
C GLU A 82 -16.93 8.06 15.76
N MET A 83 -16.15 8.91 15.08
CA MET A 83 -16.05 10.34 15.39
C MET A 83 -17.11 11.16 14.65
N SER A 84 -17.35 10.86 13.37
CA SER A 84 -18.18 11.69 12.50
C SER A 84 -19.67 11.35 12.54
N ASN A 85 -20.02 10.13 12.97
CA ASN A 85 -21.35 9.54 12.83
C ASN A 85 -21.87 9.47 11.38
N ASN A 86 -21.01 9.64 10.37
CA ASN A 86 -21.39 9.54 8.97
C ASN A 86 -21.21 8.08 8.50
N PRO A 87 -22.26 7.39 8.01
CA PRO A 87 -22.16 6.00 7.59
C PRO A 87 -21.22 5.76 6.41
N ASN A 88 -20.96 6.80 5.60
CA ASN A 88 -20.05 6.73 4.46
C ASN A 88 -18.59 6.96 4.83
N ASP A 89 -18.30 7.48 6.02
CA ASP A 89 -16.93 7.56 6.50
C ASP A 89 -16.40 6.15 6.83
N PRO A 90 -15.11 5.86 6.58
CA PRO A 90 -14.52 4.57 6.93
C PRO A 90 -14.40 4.40 8.45
N ILE A 91 -14.12 3.17 8.86
CA ILE A 91 -13.44 2.87 10.13
C ILE A 91 -12.06 2.29 9.83
N MET A 92 -11.14 2.35 10.80
CA MET A 92 -9.76 1.89 10.56
C MET A 92 -9.64 0.39 10.21
N THR A 93 -10.63 -0.45 10.52
CA THR A 93 -10.64 -1.86 10.10
C THR A 93 -10.95 -2.05 8.60
N ASP A 94 -11.40 -1.00 7.92
CA ASP A 94 -11.63 -0.99 6.48
C ASP A 94 -10.33 -0.74 5.68
N LEU A 95 -9.27 -0.24 6.34
CA LEU A 95 -7.98 0.03 5.70
C LEU A 95 -7.43 -1.25 5.04
N PRO A 96 -6.84 -1.14 3.83
CA PRO A 96 -6.48 -2.31 3.04
C PRO A 96 -5.23 -3.00 3.61
N ASP A 97 -5.15 -4.32 3.46
CA ASP A 97 -3.98 -5.13 3.83
C ASP A 97 -2.69 -4.67 3.11
N SER A 98 -2.81 -3.96 1.98
CA SER A 98 -1.66 -3.36 1.29
C SER A 98 -0.99 -2.23 2.08
N LEU A 99 -1.67 -1.60 3.04
CA LEU A 99 -1.17 -0.46 3.81
C LEU A 99 -0.16 -0.89 4.88
N ASP A 100 1.03 -0.32 4.88
CA ASP A 100 2.10 -0.65 5.82
C ASP A 100 2.03 0.19 7.09
N ILE A 101 1.69 1.47 6.96
CA ILE A 101 1.60 2.42 8.08
C ILE A 101 0.35 3.28 7.94
N ALA A 102 -0.51 3.24 8.96
CA ALA A 102 -1.59 4.19 9.17
C ALA A 102 -1.13 5.28 10.15
N ILE A 103 -1.26 6.55 9.77
CA ILE A 103 -0.89 7.71 10.58
C ILE A 103 -2.16 8.41 11.04
N LEU A 104 -2.49 8.34 12.33
CA LEU A 104 -3.61 9.06 12.91
C LEU A 104 -3.33 10.57 12.86
N PHE A 105 -4.19 11.32 12.17
CA PHE A 105 -4.01 12.75 11.95
C PHE A 105 -5.21 13.58 12.41
N GLY A 106 -4.97 14.73 13.05
CA GLY A 106 -6.01 15.72 13.30
C GLY A 106 -6.60 15.81 14.69
N GLY A 107 -6.08 15.09 15.67
CA GLY A 107 -6.49 15.32 17.05
C GLY A 107 -5.74 14.49 18.07
N LYS A 108 -5.83 14.96 19.32
CA LYS A 108 -5.09 14.42 20.45
C LYS A 108 -5.88 13.26 21.08
N PRO A 109 -5.20 12.29 21.70
CA PRO A 109 -5.87 11.24 22.43
C PRO A 109 -6.77 11.77 23.55
N ASP A 110 -7.99 11.27 23.57
CA ASP A 110 -9.02 11.59 24.57
C ASP A 110 -9.57 10.28 25.13
N ASN A 111 -9.44 10.07 26.44
CA ASN A 111 -9.87 8.83 27.08
C ASN A 111 -11.39 8.73 27.27
N THR A 112 -12.13 9.80 27.04
CA THR A 112 -13.60 9.81 27.10
C THR A 112 -14.25 9.52 25.75
N SER A 113 -13.49 9.65 24.65
CA SER A 113 -13.96 9.40 23.30
C SER A 113 -14.07 7.90 23.00
N ALA A 114 -15.22 7.51 22.44
CA ALA A 114 -15.46 6.14 21.99
C ALA A 114 -14.50 5.72 20.86
N PHE A 115 -14.09 6.66 20.01
CA PHE A 115 -13.07 6.43 18.97
C PHE A 115 -11.74 6.01 19.58
N TRP A 116 -11.22 6.74 20.56
CA TRP A 116 -9.93 6.42 21.17
C TRP A 116 -9.97 5.12 21.97
N LYS A 117 -11.13 4.76 22.53
CA LYS A 117 -11.34 3.41 23.07
C LYS A 117 -11.23 2.35 21.96
N LYS A 118 -11.87 2.57 20.81
CA LYS A 118 -11.73 1.66 19.64
C LYS A 118 -10.31 1.62 19.09
N VAL A 119 -9.58 2.74 19.04
CA VAL A 119 -8.17 2.78 18.64
C VAL A 119 -7.39 1.75 19.46
N LYS A 120 -7.50 1.81 20.79
CA LYS A 120 -6.81 0.92 21.71
C LYS A 120 -7.28 -0.54 21.63
N ASP A 121 -8.59 -0.74 21.69
CA ASP A 121 -9.17 -2.06 21.98
C ASP A 121 -9.51 -2.85 20.70
N VAL A 122 -9.61 -2.19 19.54
CA VAL A 122 -10.09 -2.79 18.28
C VAL A 122 -9.15 -2.49 17.11
N TYR A 123 -8.94 -1.23 16.76
CA TYR A 123 -8.31 -0.84 15.51
C TYR A 123 -6.82 -1.19 15.48
N VAL A 124 -6.05 -0.81 16.52
CA VAL A 124 -4.63 -1.14 16.61
C VAL A 124 -4.41 -2.66 16.63
N PRO A 125 -5.09 -3.46 17.49
CA PRO A 125 -4.96 -4.92 17.44
C PRO A 125 -5.32 -5.54 16.09
N TYR A 126 -6.39 -5.07 15.43
CA TYR A 126 -6.82 -5.55 14.12
C TYR A 126 -5.75 -5.30 13.04
N LEU A 127 -5.20 -4.08 12.99
CA LEU A 127 -4.18 -3.69 12.02
C LEU A 127 -2.84 -4.40 12.29
N HIS A 128 -2.45 -4.53 13.55
CA HIS A 128 -1.27 -5.30 13.95
C HIS A 128 -1.34 -6.75 13.52
N SER A 129 -2.50 -7.40 13.64
CA SER A 129 -2.68 -8.79 13.19
C SER A 129 -2.48 -9.00 11.68
N ARG A 130 -2.49 -7.91 10.89
CA ARG A 130 -2.25 -7.86 9.44
C ARG A 130 -0.89 -7.24 9.06
N GLY A 131 -0.07 -6.92 10.06
CA GLY A 131 1.25 -6.33 9.87
C GLY A 131 1.25 -4.84 9.53
N THR A 132 0.10 -4.15 9.65
CA THR A 132 0.02 -2.69 9.49
C THR A 132 0.40 -2.01 10.81
N LYS A 133 1.38 -1.12 10.78
CA LYS A 133 1.74 -0.26 11.92
C LYS A 133 0.78 0.91 12.05
N VAL A 134 0.55 1.38 13.27
CA VAL A 134 -0.26 2.56 13.56
C VAL A 134 0.57 3.55 14.34
N ILE A 135 0.80 4.73 13.77
CA ILE A 135 1.47 5.85 14.45
C ILE A 135 0.51 7.05 14.52
N ILE A 136 0.92 8.12 15.21
CA ILE A 136 0.11 9.33 15.36
C ILE A 136 0.96 10.57 15.12
N THR A 137 0.40 11.54 14.40
CA THR A 137 0.98 12.88 14.27
C THR A 137 0.73 13.69 15.53
N GLY A 138 1.76 14.31 16.07
CA GLY A 138 1.63 15.22 17.19
C GLY A 138 2.72 16.28 17.24
N ASP A 139 2.73 17.05 18.32
CA ASP A 139 3.62 18.20 18.49
C ASP A 139 4.73 17.92 19.51
N LEU A 140 5.73 18.82 19.54
CA LEU A 140 6.87 18.79 20.47
C LEU A 140 6.72 19.84 21.58
N THR A 141 5.50 20.32 21.84
CA THR A 141 5.27 21.40 22.80
C THR A 141 5.60 20.93 24.20
N ILE A 142 6.42 21.71 24.89
CA ILE A 142 6.75 21.46 26.29
C ILE A 142 5.52 21.87 27.13
N PRO A 143 4.96 20.98 27.96
CA PRO A 143 3.80 21.29 28.77
C PRO A 143 4.07 22.44 29.75
N SER A 144 3.02 23.20 30.06
CA SER A 144 3.11 24.30 31.04
C SER A 144 3.66 23.79 32.39
N GLY A 145 4.63 24.51 32.94
CA GLY A 145 5.32 24.16 34.19
C GLY A 145 6.50 23.20 34.03
N VAL A 146 6.72 22.62 32.85
CA VAL A 146 7.92 21.80 32.57
C VAL A 146 9.07 22.72 32.14
N PRO A 147 10.28 22.60 32.72
CA PRO A 147 11.39 23.50 32.40
C PRO A 147 11.99 23.24 31.01
N HIS A 148 12.46 24.29 30.34
CA HIS A 148 13.11 24.22 29.02
C HIS A 148 14.59 23.78 29.16
N THR A 149 14.79 22.55 29.61
CA THR A 149 16.09 21.94 29.91
C THR A 149 16.09 20.47 29.52
N THR A 150 17.25 19.81 29.49
CA THR A 150 17.35 18.36 29.23
C THR A 150 16.40 17.52 30.10
N ALA A 151 16.26 17.85 31.39
CA ALA A 151 15.35 17.15 32.30
C ALA A 151 13.88 17.37 31.93
N GLY A 152 13.51 18.58 31.53
CA GLY A 152 12.15 18.86 31.06
C GLY A 152 11.85 18.25 29.70
N TYR A 153 12.81 18.21 28.78
CA TYR A 153 12.66 17.49 27.50
C TYR A 153 12.42 15.99 27.73
N ALA A 154 13.17 15.38 28.66
CA ALA A 154 12.93 13.99 29.08
C ALA A 154 11.55 13.79 29.71
N THR A 155 11.08 14.77 30.48
CA THR A 155 9.73 14.76 31.08
C THR A 155 8.66 14.83 29.99
N THR A 156 8.79 15.74 29.02
CA THR A 156 7.89 15.86 27.87
C THR A 156 7.86 14.58 27.04
N ALA A 157 9.02 14.01 26.70
CA ALA A 157 9.10 12.75 25.96
C ALA A 157 8.42 11.60 26.71
N LYS A 158 8.64 11.48 28.03
CA LYS A 158 7.96 10.48 28.85
C LYS A 158 6.44 10.67 28.86
N LEU A 159 5.95 11.91 28.95
CA LEU A 159 4.53 12.20 28.89
C LEU A 159 3.91 11.79 27.54
N ILE A 160 4.58 12.07 26.43
CA ILE A 160 4.15 11.61 25.10
C ILE A 160 4.09 10.07 25.06
N MET A 161 5.14 9.40 25.52
CA MET A 161 5.17 7.93 25.55
C MET A 161 4.05 7.35 26.40
N ASP A 162 3.86 7.85 27.62
CA ASP A 162 2.92 7.27 28.58
C ASP A 162 1.46 7.58 28.23
N SER A 163 1.17 8.79 27.75
CA SER A 163 -0.21 9.26 27.53
C SER A 163 -0.72 9.06 26.09
N VAL A 164 0.19 8.87 25.14
CA VAL A 164 -0.14 8.75 23.71
C VAL A 164 0.33 7.40 23.17
N VAL A 165 1.65 7.19 23.07
CA VAL A 165 2.17 6.04 22.30
C VAL A 165 1.86 4.70 22.99
N ASN A 166 2.29 4.54 24.25
CA ASN A 166 2.13 3.28 24.99
C ASN A 166 0.67 3.05 25.42
N LYS A 167 -0.06 4.11 25.78
CA LYS A 167 -1.45 4.00 26.25
C LYS A 167 -2.38 3.36 25.22
N TYR A 168 -2.16 3.66 23.95
CA TYR A 168 -2.97 3.21 22.83
C TYR A 168 -2.30 2.11 22.00
N GLY A 169 -1.15 1.59 22.45
CA GLY A 169 -0.43 0.53 21.75
C GLY A 169 0.17 0.94 20.40
N LEU A 170 0.41 2.23 20.19
CA LEU A 170 0.91 2.76 18.91
C LEU A 170 2.35 2.36 18.65
N ASP A 171 2.70 2.28 17.37
CA ASP A 171 4.02 1.92 16.88
C ASP A 171 4.95 3.10 16.73
N GLY A 172 4.54 4.32 17.05
CA GLY A 172 5.40 5.47 16.82
C GLY A 172 4.72 6.82 16.94
N TYR A 173 5.52 7.85 16.69
CA TYR A 173 5.13 9.24 16.77
C TYR A 173 5.70 10.02 15.59
N ASP A 174 4.83 10.77 14.93
CA ASP A 174 5.11 11.57 13.76
C ASP A 174 5.08 13.06 14.10
N ILE A 175 6.04 13.80 13.55
CA ILE A 175 6.21 15.24 13.82
C ILE A 175 6.12 15.97 12.49
N ASP A 176 5.08 16.77 12.35
CA ASP A 176 4.82 17.60 11.17
C ASP A 176 5.54 18.96 11.29
N ILE A 177 6.50 19.18 10.39
CA ILE A 177 7.38 20.34 10.33
C ILE A 177 7.17 21.10 9.03
N GLU A 178 6.28 22.08 9.07
CA GLU A 178 5.99 22.97 7.93
C GLU A 178 6.59 24.38 8.09
N SER A 179 7.52 24.55 9.03
CA SER A 179 8.17 25.83 9.34
C SER A 179 9.69 25.70 9.47
N GLU A 180 10.38 26.84 9.57
CA GLU A 180 11.83 26.91 9.77
C GLU A 180 12.11 27.39 11.21
N PRO A 181 12.13 26.48 12.20
CA PRO A 181 12.32 26.86 13.60
C PRO A 181 13.71 27.47 13.83
N SER A 182 13.82 28.40 14.77
CA SER A 182 15.10 29.03 15.12
C SER A 182 15.15 29.36 16.62
N GLY A 183 16.33 29.79 17.10
CA GLY A 183 16.53 30.24 18.49
C GLY A 183 16.09 29.20 19.53
N THR A 184 15.31 29.65 20.51
CA THR A 184 14.79 28.81 21.60
C THR A 184 13.86 27.73 21.09
N THR A 185 12.97 28.04 20.13
CA THR A 185 12.05 27.05 19.53
C THR A 185 12.82 25.88 18.91
N LEU A 186 13.86 26.16 18.12
CA LEU A 186 14.71 25.10 17.55
C LEU A 186 15.41 24.28 18.64
N THR A 187 15.88 24.94 19.69
CA THR A 187 16.56 24.30 20.84
C THR A 187 15.61 23.34 21.55
N ASP A 188 14.40 23.79 21.86
CA ASP A 188 13.37 23.01 22.55
C ASP A 188 12.89 21.83 21.70
N MET A 189 12.56 22.06 20.43
CA MET A 189 12.16 20.99 19.51
C MET A 189 13.26 19.95 19.37
N THR A 190 14.52 20.37 19.19
CA THR A 190 15.67 19.45 19.13
C THR A 190 15.81 18.65 20.42
N GLY A 191 15.63 19.30 21.57
CA GLY A 191 15.71 18.69 22.88
C GLY A 191 14.66 17.61 23.10
N VAL A 192 13.39 17.91 22.83
CA VAL A 192 12.29 16.94 22.96
C VAL A 192 12.44 15.81 21.94
N TYR A 193 12.79 16.09 20.68
CA TYR A 193 13.03 15.07 19.66
C TYR A 193 14.17 14.12 20.07
N THR A 194 15.26 14.68 20.62
CA THR A 194 16.38 13.90 21.15
C THR A 194 15.93 12.99 22.30
N ALA A 195 15.12 13.50 23.22
CA ALA A 195 14.59 12.71 24.33
C ALA A 195 13.64 11.58 23.85
N LEU A 196 12.82 11.83 22.83
CA LEU A 196 11.98 10.80 22.19
C LEU A 196 12.81 9.71 21.52
N SER A 197 14.00 10.04 20.99
CA SER A 197 14.88 9.08 20.30
C SER A 197 15.42 7.95 21.19
N ALA A 198 15.32 8.10 22.52
CA ALA A 198 15.60 7.03 23.47
C ALA A 198 14.51 5.94 23.49
N TYR A 199 13.30 6.26 23.05
CA TYR A 199 12.13 5.36 23.06
C TYR A 199 11.74 4.86 21.68
N MET A 200 12.01 5.64 20.63
CA MET A 200 11.55 5.39 19.27
C MET A 200 12.61 5.79 18.24
N GLY A 201 12.51 5.26 17.03
CA GLY A 201 13.46 5.51 15.95
C GLY A 201 14.75 4.70 16.05
N PRO A 202 15.66 4.87 15.07
CA PRO A 202 16.84 4.02 14.89
C PRO A 202 17.82 4.01 16.07
N LYS A 203 17.78 5.00 16.97
CA LYS A 203 18.64 5.06 18.15
C LYS A 203 18.09 4.33 19.38
N SER A 204 16.81 3.96 19.36
CA SER A 204 16.14 3.41 20.55
C SER A 204 16.37 1.91 20.77
N GLY A 205 16.76 1.17 19.74
CA GLY A 205 16.78 -0.31 19.77
C GLY A 205 15.38 -0.95 19.81
N THR A 206 14.32 -0.16 19.64
CA THR A 206 12.93 -0.66 19.55
C THR A 206 12.47 -0.74 18.09
N SER A 207 11.32 -1.39 17.86
CA SER A 207 10.64 -1.39 16.55
C SER A 207 9.78 -0.13 16.30
N LYS A 208 9.69 0.78 17.29
CA LYS A 208 8.83 1.96 17.22
C LYS A 208 9.44 3.03 16.32
N LEU A 209 8.59 3.69 15.55
CA LEU A 209 8.95 4.71 14.58
C LEU A 209 8.96 6.11 15.20
N LEU A 210 9.99 6.86 14.87
CA LEU A 210 10.04 8.31 15.10
C LEU A 210 10.27 8.97 13.74
N THR A 211 9.32 9.77 13.26
CA THR A 211 9.28 10.21 11.87
C THR A 211 9.30 11.72 11.75
N PHE A 212 9.61 12.20 10.54
CA PHE A 212 9.72 13.62 10.23
C PHE A 212 8.89 13.91 8.99
N ASP A 213 7.70 14.46 9.18
CA ASP A 213 6.83 14.93 8.11
C ASP A 213 7.15 16.38 7.77
N THR A 214 7.20 16.72 6.49
CA THR A 214 7.57 18.09 6.09
C THR A 214 7.23 18.43 4.65
N ASN A 215 6.87 19.70 4.42
CA ASN A 215 6.88 20.32 3.09
C ASN A 215 8.21 21.03 2.75
N LYS A 216 9.21 20.98 3.65
CA LYS A 216 10.54 21.60 3.51
C LYS A 216 11.55 20.68 2.82
N THR A 217 12.78 21.18 2.70
CA THR A 217 13.93 20.46 2.14
C THR A 217 14.87 19.97 3.26
N GLY A 218 15.84 19.13 2.92
CA GLY A 218 16.88 18.67 3.85
C GLY A 218 17.82 19.77 4.35
N SER A 219 17.64 21.02 3.91
CA SER A 219 18.33 22.17 4.49
C SER A 219 17.70 22.68 5.80
N ASN A 220 16.50 22.20 6.16
CA ASN A 220 15.78 22.60 7.37
C ASN A 220 16.63 22.42 8.63
N SER A 221 16.60 23.43 9.50
CA SER A 221 17.43 23.55 10.69
C SER A 221 17.16 22.48 11.73
N LEU A 222 15.89 22.12 11.95
CA LEU A 222 15.55 21.02 12.86
C LEU A 222 15.97 19.69 12.26
N PHE A 223 15.64 19.44 10.99
CA PHE A 223 16.04 18.20 10.31
C PHE A 223 17.56 17.94 10.43
N LYS A 224 18.40 18.95 10.18
CA LYS A 224 19.86 18.84 10.35
C LYS A 224 20.32 18.47 11.76
N LYS A 225 19.52 18.77 12.79
CA LYS A 225 19.81 18.40 14.17
C LYS A 225 19.37 16.98 14.51
N VAL A 226 18.30 16.49 13.88
CA VAL A 226 17.61 15.27 14.30
C VAL A 226 17.70 14.11 13.31
N TYR A 227 18.22 14.29 12.09
CA TYR A 227 18.16 13.28 11.02
C TYR A 227 18.62 11.87 11.42
N THR A 228 19.64 11.76 12.29
CA THR A 228 20.14 10.46 12.81
C THR A 228 19.15 9.72 13.72
N MET A 229 18.05 10.36 14.11
CA MET A 229 16.99 9.85 14.99
C MET A 229 15.71 9.55 14.21
N VAL A 230 15.67 9.89 12.91
CA VAL A 230 14.50 9.79 12.06
C VAL A 230 14.46 8.40 11.40
N SER A 231 13.31 7.74 11.47
CA SER A 231 13.06 6.46 10.80
C SER A 231 12.81 6.69 9.32
N TYR A 232 11.88 7.60 9.02
CA TYR A 232 11.49 8.01 7.68
C TYR A 232 11.20 9.51 7.62
N VAL A 233 11.46 10.09 6.45
CA VAL A 233 11.01 11.44 6.08
C VAL A 233 9.78 11.31 5.19
N TRP A 234 8.66 11.84 5.66
CA TRP A 234 7.45 12.01 4.87
C TRP A 234 7.55 13.36 4.17
N LEU A 235 7.87 13.38 2.87
CA LEU A 235 7.90 14.62 2.08
C LEU A 235 6.51 14.93 1.53
N GLN A 236 5.86 15.97 2.04
CA GLN A 236 4.61 16.51 1.51
C GLN A 236 4.86 17.16 0.13
N ALA A 237 4.72 16.37 -0.93
CA ALA A 237 4.97 16.79 -2.31
C ALA A 237 3.66 17.09 -3.06
N TYR A 238 2.61 17.51 -2.35
CA TYR A 238 1.29 17.71 -2.94
C TYR A 238 1.34 18.73 -4.09
N GLY A 239 0.73 18.40 -5.22
CA GLY A 239 0.72 19.28 -6.39
C GLY A 239 2.02 19.34 -7.20
N ARG A 240 3.12 18.77 -6.69
CA ARG A 240 4.45 18.84 -7.32
C ARG A 240 4.59 17.78 -8.42
N GLY A 241 5.37 18.05 -9.46
CA GLY A 241 5.68 17.04 -10.48
C GLY A 241 6.72 16.04 -9.97
N ALA A 242 6.63 14.77 -10.37
CA ALA A 242 7.61 13.73 -9.99
C ALA A 242 9.06 14.10 -10.38
N SER A 243 9.24 14.85 -11.48
CA SER A 243 10.55 15.37 -11.90
C SER A 243 11.23 16.28 -10.87
N THR A 244 10.46 16.92 -9.97
CA THR A 244 10.99 17.79 -8.90
C THR A 244 11.43 17.02 -7.65
N LEU A 245 11.08 15.73 -7.53
CA LEU A 245 11.45 14.93 -6.38
C LEU A 245 12.96 14.72 -6.31
N GLN A 246 13.65 14.63 -7.45
CA GLN A 246 15.10 14.45 -7.46
C GLN A 246 15.84 15.65 -6.88
N SER A 247 15.44 16.88 -7.18
CA SER A 247 16.09 18.07 -6.61
C SER A 247 15.83 18.16 -5.10
N THR A 248 14.64 17.75 -4.63
CA THR A 248 14.34 17.69 -3.20
C THR A 248 15.16 16.58 -2.53
N TRP A 249 15.20 15.38 -3.10
CA TRP A 249 16.01 14.25 -2.62
C TRP A 249 17.48 14.62 -2.47
N ASN A 250 18.06 15.35 -3.43
CA ASN A 250 19.46 15.81 -3.36
C ASN A 250 19.75 16.66 -2.12
N THR A 251 18.75 17.28 -1.50
CA THR A 251 18.93 18.03 -0.24
C THR A 251 18.92 17.13 1.00
N PHE A 252 18.29 15.96 0.92
CA PHE A 252 18.18 14.96 2.01
C PHE A 252 19.25 13.86 1.93
N SER A 253 19.69 13.51 0.72
CA SER A 253 20.62 12.40 0.46
C SER A 253 21.98 12.47 1.18
N PRO A 254 22.51 13.63 1.62
CA PRO A 254 23.70 13.64 2.47
C PRO A 254 23.46 13.13 3.90
N TYR A 255 22.20 13.02 4.34
CA TYR A 255 21.82 12.79 5.73
C TYR A 255 21.11 11.45 5.95
N ILE A 256 20.34 10.98 4.96
CA ILE A 256 19.52 9.76 5.07
C ILE A 256 19.73 8.85 3.86
N GLN A 257 19.40 7.57 4.02
CA GLN A 257 19.37 6.62 2.91
C GLN A 257 18.11 6.80 2.06
N SER A 258 18.16 6.40 0.78
CA SER A 258 17.04 6.56 -0.15
C SER A 258 15.77 5.83 0.30
N ASN A 259 15.93 4.68 0.96
CA ASN A 259 14.82 3.92 1.54
C ASN A 259 14.18 4.58 2.78
N GLN A 260 14.70 5.70 3.27
CA GLN A 260 14.07 6.51 4.33
C GLN A 260 13.24 7.66 3.77
N PHE A 261 13.34 7.94 2.47
CA PHE A 261 12.66 9.06 1.82
C PHE A 261 11.37 8.60 1.14
N VAL A 262 10.25 9.17 1.56
CA VAL A 262 8.91 8.74 1.13
C VAL A 262 8.11 9.97 0.67
N PRO A 263 8.04 10.23 -0.65
CA PRO A 263 7.24 11.32 -1.20
C PRO A 263 5.74 11.05 -1.05
N GLY A 264 5.00 12.10 -0.72
CA GLY A 264 3.56 12.03 -0.49
C GLY A 264 2.73 12.82 -1.48
N PHE A 265 1.55 12.29 -1.75
CA PHE A 265 0.49 12.94 -2.52
C PHE A 265 -0.75 13.15 -1.65
N SER A 266 -1.69 13.96 -2.13
CA SER A 266 -2.94 14.22 -1.41
C SER A 266 -4.16 13.75 -2.22
N PHE A 267 -5.07 13.01 -1.58
CA PHE A 267 -6.42 12.82 -2.12
C PHE A 267 -7.20 14.14 -2.07
N TYR A 268 -8.27 14.23 -2.86
CA TYR A 268 -9.13 15.42 -2.79
C TYR A 268 -9.94 15.43 -1.49
N GLU A 269 -9.64 16.39 -0.62
CA GLU A 269 -10.45 16.68 0.55
C GLU A 269 -11.76 17.37 0.15
N GLU A 270 -12.87 16.91 0.73
CA GLU A 270 -14.16 17.56 0.56
C GLU A 270 -14.09 19.06 0.90
N ASN A 271 -14.64 19.88 0.02
CA ASN A 271 -14.63 21.35 0.08
C ASN A 271 -13.25 22.01 -0.10
N GLY A 272 -12.20 21.24 -0.40
CA GLY A 272 -10.85 21.76 -0.62
C GLY A 272 -10.76 22.75 -1.78
N TYR A 273 -11.55 22.57 -2.84
CA TYR A 273 -11.51 23.44 -4.02
C TYR A 273 -11.86 24.90 -3.71
N ALA A 274 -12.95 25.13 -2.98
CA ALA A 274 -13.39 26.48 -2.62
C ALA A 274 -12.40 27.20 -1.69
N ALA A 275 -11.66 26.43 -0.87
CA ALA A 275 -10.64 26.94 0.04
C ALA A 275 -9.25 27.09 -0.62
N GLY A 276 -9.09 26.75 -1.89
CA GLY A 276 -7.78 26.71 -2.55
C GLY A 276 -6.85 25.59 -2.07
N ASN A 277 -7.36 24.65 -1.27
CA ASN A 277 -6.65 23.49 -0.74
C ASN A 277 -6.95 22.26 -1.61
N TYR A 278 -6.47 22.26 -2.85
CA TYR A 278 -6.61 21.14 -3.79
C TYR A 278 -5.35 20.99 -4.64
N TRP A 279 -4.98 19.74 -4.90
CA TRP A 279 -3.67 19.43 -5.47
C TRP A 279 -3.73 18.78 -6.84
N ASN A 280 -4.80 18.05 -7.16
CA ASN A 280 -4.95 17.25 -8.39
C ASN A 280 -3.93 16.12 -8.53
N ASP A 281 -3.52 15.50 -7.41
CA ASP A 281 -2.56 14.39 -7.44
C ASP A 281 -3.19 13.07 -7.90
N VAL A 282 -4.50 12.89 -7.70
CA VAL A 282 -5.31 11.78 -8.22
C VAL A 282 -6.30 12.34 -9.23
N PHE A 283 -6.42 11.71 -10.40
CA PHE A 283 -7.41 12.07 -11.40
C PHE A 283 -8.67 11.21 -11.31
N TYR A 284 -9.81 11.85 -11.56
CA TYR A 284 -11.13 11.20 -11.58
C TYR A 284 -11.79 11.35 -12.96
N PRO A 285 -12.34 10.27 -13.56
CA PRO A 285 -12.39 8.90 -13.03
C PRO A 285 -11.01 8.25 -12.92
N ARG A 286 -10.84 7.37 -11.92
CA ARG A 286 -9.56 6.75 -11.57
C ARG A 286 -9.13 5.76 -12.67
N ASN A 287 -8.15 6.15 -13.48
CA ASN A 287 -7.70 5.40 -14.67
C ASN A 287 -6.21 4.99 -14.62
N GLY A 288 -5.57 5.03 -13.46
CA GLY A 288 -4.16 4.66 -13.32
C GLY A 288 -3.15 5.78 -13.64
N THR A 289 -3.63 7.03 -13.74
CA THR A 289 -2.81 8.22 -14.05
C THR A 289 -2.96 9.30 -12.98
N GLY A 290 -2.05 10.28 -12.99
CA GLY A 290 -1.96 11.34 -11.99
C GLY A 290 -0.65 11.27 -11.20
N ARG A 291 -0.33 12.34 -10.46
CA ARG A 291 0.96 12.47 -9.77
C ARG A 291 1.19 11.39 -8.72
N ALA A 292 0.13 10.89 -8.10
CA ALA A 292 0.22 9.75 -7.18
C ALA A 292 0.82 8.50 -7.86
N TYR A 293 0.41 8.22 -9.11
CA TYR A 293 0.94 7.11 -9.90
C TYR A 293 2.36 7.38 -10.39
N ASP A 294 2.68 8.64 -10.72
CA ASP A 294 4.05 9.02 -11.07
C ASP A 294 4.99 8.86 -9.87
N TYR A 295 4.55 9.20 -8.66
CA TYR A 295 5.32 9.04 -7.43
C TYR A 295 5.59 7.56 -7.13
N ALA A 296 4.59 6.69 -7.31
CA ALA A 296 4.79 5.26 -7.14
C ALA A 296 5.86 4.69 -8.09
N ARG A 297 5.98 5.22 -9.31
CA ARG A 297 7.00 4.79 -10.31
C ARG A 297 8.34 5.48 -10.17
N TRP A 298 8.38 6.64 -9.52
CA TRP A 298 9.60 7.43 -9.42
C TRP A 298 10.61 6.78 -8.49
N GLU A 299 11.89 6.86 -8.84
CA GLU A 299 13.01 6.45 -7.98
C GLU A 299 14.08 7.54 -7.94
N PRO A 300 14.75 7.73 -6.79
CA PRO A 300 15.95 8.56 -6.74
C PRO A 300 17.07 7.90 -7.56
N THR A 301 17.96 8.70 -8.14
CA THR A 301 19.14 8.20 -8.86
C THR A 301 20.12 7.33 -8.05
N THR A 302 19.91 7.21 -6.74
CA THR A 302 20.82 6.59 -5.76
C THR A 302 20.18 5.41 -5.01
N GLY A 303 19.20 4.74 -5.62
CA GLY A 303 18.61 3.52 -5.09
C GLY A 303 17.10 3.52 -5.17
N LYS A 304 16.47 2.79 -4.26
CA LYS A 304 15.02 2.72 -4.13
C LYS A 304 14.53 3.69 -3.06
N LYS A 305 13.46 4.43 -3.34
CA LYS A 305 12.78 5.24 -2.31
C LYS A 305 12.20 4.33 -1.22
N GLY A 306 11.79 4.92 -0.10
CA GLY A 306 11.18 4.17 0.99
C GLY A 306 9.74 3.73 0.71
N GLY A 307 9.04 4.39 -0.23
CA GLY A 307 7.62 4.16 -0.49
C GLY A 307 6.92 5.41 -1.01
N VAL A 308 5.60 5.45 -0.86
CA VAL A 308 4.75 6.63 -1.07
C VAL A 308 3.75 6.74 0.06
N PHE A 309 3.44 7.97 0.48
CA PHE A 309 2.32 8.22 1.40
C PHE A 309 1.17 8.99 0.75
N SER A 310 -0.03 8.81 1.30
CA SER A 310 -1.22 9.58 0.95
C SER A 310 -1.66 10.43 2.12
N TYR A 311 -1.99 11.70 1.86
CA TYR A 311 -2.79 12.49 2.78
C TYR A 311 -4.28 12.32 2.49
N ALA A 312 -5.09 12.28 3.55
CA ALA A 312 -6.52 12.00 3.51
C ALA A 312 -6.87 10.64 2.87
N ILE A 313 -6.25 9.55 3.34
CA ILE A 313 -6.51 8.19 2.81
C ILE A 313 -7.99 7.77 2.93
N ASP A 314 -8.72 8.36 3.87
CA ASP A 314 -10.17 8.22 4.02
C ASP A 314 -10.97 8.68 2.78
N ARG A 315 -10.32 9.41 1.86
CA ARG A 315 -10.87 9.90 0.59
C ARG A 315 -10.53 9.05 -0.63
N ASP A 316 -9.93 7.88 -0.48
CA ASP A 316 -9.68 6.95 -1.59
C ASP A 316 -10.97 6.25 -2.05
N ALA A 317 -11.81 7.01 -2.74
CA ALA A 317 -13.12 6.59 -3.21
C ALA A 317 -13.33 6.95 -4.69
N ASN A 318 -14.37 6.38 -5.31
CA ASN A 318 -14.69 6.67 -6.71
C ASN A 318 -15.45 8.00 -6.86
N LEU A 319 -14.75 9.12 -6.85
CA LEU A 319 -15.36 10.43 -7.07
C LEU A 319 -15.86 10.58 -8.52
N THR A 320 -16.99 11.28 -8.70
CA THR A 320 -17.60 11.49 -10.02
C THR A 320 -16.87 12.56 -10.84
N THR A 321 -16.26 13.54 -10.15
CA THR A 321 -15.48 14.63 -10.75
C THR A 321 -14.27 14.96 -9.86
N GLN A 322 -13.33 15.75 -10.38
CA GLN A 322 -12.09 16.11 -9.68
C GLN A 322 -12.30 16.77 -8.31
N TYR A 323 -13.42 17.48 -8.13
CA TYR A 323 -13.73 18.28 -6.96
C TYR A 323 -15.07 17.88 -6.30
N ASP A 324 -15.43 16.60 -6.41
CA ASP A 324 -16.64 16.05 -5.80
C ASP A 324 -16.55 16.07 -4.27
N ASN A 325 -17.40 16.87 -3.63
CA ASN A 325 -17.43 17.02 -2.17
C ASN A 325 -18.22 15.91 -1.47
N THR A 326 -18.82 14.98 -2.22
CA THR A 326 -19.58 13.88 -1.64
C THR A 326 -18.67 12.99 -0.80
N ILE A 327 -19.11 12.64 0.40
CA ILE A 327 -18.47 11.59 1.20
C ILE A 327 -18.95 10.24 0.68
N ILE A 328 -18.02 9.51 0.06
CA ILE A 328 -18.22 8.19 -0.50
C ILE A 328 -17.34 7.23 0.28
N HIS A 329 -17.88 6.08 0.67
CA HIS A 329 -17.12 5.07 1.38
C HIS A 329 -15.93 4.61 0.52
N PRO A 330 -14.69 4.66 1.04
CA PRO A 330 -13.51 4.35 0.27
C PRO A 330 -13.44 2.87 -0.10
N ASP A 331 -13.01 2.58 -1.31
CA ASP A 331 -12.68 1.23 -1.78
C ASP A 331 -11.15 1.00 -1.84
N PHE A 332 -10.38 2.02 -1.46
CA PHE A 332 -8.92 2.02 -1.39
C PHE A 332 -8.23 1.60 -2.70
N LYS A 333 -8.89 1.83 -3.85
CA LYS A 333 -8.37 1.40 -5.15
C LYS A 333 -7.02 2.02 -5.47
N VAL A 334 -6.86 3.33 -5.25
CA VAL A 334 -5.59 4.02 -5.58
C VAL A 334 -4.48 3.49 -4.67
N THR A 335 -4.73 3.38 -3.38
CA THR A 335 -3.79 2.83 -2.38
C THR A 335 -3.28 1.46 -2.81
N ASN A 336 -4.19 0.55 -3.17
CA ASN A 336 -3.85 -0.80 -3.65
C ASN A 336 -3.09 -0.78 -4.99
N ASP A 337 -3.46 0.10 -5.92
CA ASP A 337 -2.78 0.21 -7.21
C ASP A 337 -1.36 0.74 -7.06
N LEU A 338 -1.14 1.75 -6.22
CA LEU A 338 0.20 2.29 -5.95
C LEU A 338 1.09 1.26 -5.25
N ALA A 339 0.56 0.53 -4.25
CA ALA A 339 1.29 -0.55 -3.61
C ALA A 339 1.75 -1.61 -4.63
N ARG A 340 0.89 -1.98 -5.59
CA ARG A 340 1.24 -2.90 -6.69
C ARG A 340 2.24 -2.31 -7.67
N ILE A 341 2.23 -1.01 -7.90
CA ILE A 341 3.19 -0.36 -8.81
C ILE A 341 4.59 -0.28 -8.19
N MET A 342 4.67 0.07 -6.90
CA MET A 342 5.93 0.13 -6.17
C MET A 342 6.52 -1.26 -5.96
N ASN A 343 5.64 -2.22 -5.66
CA ASN A 343 5.99 -3.60 -5.41
C ASN A 343 5.30 -4.49 -6.45
N PRO A 344 5.68 -4.37 -7.74
CA PRO A 344 5.10 -5.25 -8.74
C PRO A 344 5.41 -6.66 -8.28
N ALA A 345 4.36 -7.46 -8.10
CA ALA A 345 4.50 -8.91 -8.13
C ALA A 345 5.29 -9.17 -9.41
N ALA A 346 6.55 -9.54 -9.24
CA ALA A 346 7.54 -9.26 -10.25
C ALA A 346 7.00 -9.76 -11.59
N ALA A 347 6.99 -8.89 -12.60
CA ALA A 347 6.39 -9.20 -13.88
C ALA A 347 7.20 -10.35 -14.49
N GLY A 348 6.78 -11.59 -14.22
CA GLY A 348 7.59 -12.81 -14.42
C GLY A 348 8.55 -13.19 -13.28
N GLY A 349 8.35 -12.80 -12.02
CA GLY A 349 9.30 -13.06 -10.93
C GLY A 349 8.90 -14.15 -9.97
N GLY A 350 8.37 -15.22 -10.53
CA GLY A 350 8.41 -16.53 -9.93
C GLY A 350 8.82 -17.53 -10.99
N VAL A 351 9.24 -18.71 -10.56
CA VAL A 351 9.53 -19.82 -11.45
C VAL A 351 8.22 -20.31 -12.04
N VAL A 352 8.17 -20.53 -13.35
CA VAL A 352 6.99 -21.06 -14.04
C VAL A 352 7.36 -22.35 -14.74
N PHE A 353 6.69 -23.43 -14.38
CA PHE A 353 6.84 -24.73 -15.04
C PHE A 353 5.77 -24.94 -16.10
N TYR A 354 6.13 -25.68 -17.14
CA TYR A 354 5.28 -25.95 -18.30
C TYR A 354 5.21 -27.45 -18.59
N GLN A 355 4.02 -27.90 -18.98
CA GLN A 355 3.73 -29.29 -19.34
C GLN A 355 4.60 -29.81 -20.46
N HIS A 356 4.90 -28.97 -21.44
CA HIS A 356 5.62 -29.36 -22.64
C HIS A 356 6.95 -28.62 -22.76
N THR A 357 7.82 -29.17 -23.61
CA THR A 357 9.04 -28.49 -24.04
C THR A 357 8.71 -27.16 -24.74
N ALA A 358 9.72 -26.30 -24.91
CA ALA A 358 9.62 -24.98 -25.51
C ALA A 358 8.62 -24.04 -24.81
N PHE A 359 8.40 -24.23 -23.50
CA PHE A 359 7.44 -23.46 -22.70
C PHE A 359 5.99 -23.57 -23.22
N GLY A 360 5.64 -24.73 -23.79
CA GLY A 360 4.31 -25.02 -24.31
C GLY A 360 3.41 -25.75 -23.32
N GLY A 361 2.12 -25.88 -23.68
CA GLY A 361 1.12 -26.57 -22.86
C GLY A 361 0.63 -25.75 -21.66
N VAL A 362 -0.01 -26.42 -20.71
CA VAL A 362 -0.46 -25.81 -19.46
C VAL A 362 0.75 -25.37 -18.63
N ALA A 363 0.62 -24.26 -17.92
CA ALA A 363 1.68 -23.69 -17.08
C ALA A 363 1.20 -23.48 -15.65
N THR A 364 2.12 -23.51 -14.69
CA THR A 364 1.84 -23.09 -13.32
C THR A 364 1.62 -21.58 -13.25
N SER A 365 1.01 -21.10 -12.16
CA SER A 365 1.21 -19.71 -11.74
C SER A 365 2.68 -19.50 -11.30
N ALA A 366 3.10 -18.24 -11.19
CA ALA A 366 4.48 -17.90 -10.82
C ALA A 366 4.79 -18.30 -9.36
N ILE A 367 5.80 -19.14 -9.18
CA ILE A 367 6.19 -19.67 -7.86
C ILE A 367 7.33 -18.80 -7.28
N PRO A 368 7.12 -18.13 -6.13
CA PRO A 368 8.15 -17.27 -5.54
C PRO A 368 9.33 -18.08 -4.97
N LYS A 369 10.33 -17.38 -4.41
CA LYS A 369 11.45 -18.03 -3.71
C LYS A 369 10.93 -18.79 -2.49
N GLY A 370 11.50 -19.95 -2.23
CA GLY A 370 11.09 -20.83 -1.15
C GLY A 370 11.40 -22.29 -1.41
N ASN A 371 10.98 -23.15 -0.49
CA ASN A 371 11.08 -24.60 -0.61
C ASN A 371 9.67 -25.17 -0.66
N TYR A 372 9.35 -25.91 -1.72
CA TYR A 372 8.00 -26.42 -1.97
C TYR A 372 8.03 -27.93 -2.17
N THR A 373 7.31 -28.66 -1.32
CA THR A 373 6.88 -30.06 -1.54
C THR A 373 5.89 -30.14 -2.69
N LEU A 374 5.60 -31.35 -3.20
CA LEU A 374 4.57 -31.56 -4.23
C LEU A 374 3.22 -30.94 -3.82
N SER A 375 2.78 -31.21 -2.59
CA SER A 375 1.49 -30.71 -2.10
C SER A 375 1.41 -29.18 -2.11
N GLN A 376 2.52 -28.49 -1.84
CA GLN A 376 2.58 -27.03 -1.89
C GLN A 376 2.65 -26.52 -3.33
N LEU A 377 3.33 -27.23 -4.23
CA LEU A 377 3.39 -26.90 -5.66
C LEU A 377 2.05 -27.02 -6.36
N GLN A 378 1.21 -27.98 -5.95
CA GLN A 378 -0.15 -28.15 -6.50
C GLN A 378 -1.02 -26.89 -6.34
N ALA A 379 -0.79 -26.07 -5.30
CA ALA A 379 -1.48 -24.79 -5.14
C ALA A 379 -1.16 -23.78 -6.26
N TYR A 380 -0.04 -23.97 -6.98
CA TYR A 380 0.35 -23.17 -8.14
C TYR A 380 -0.06 -23.82 -9.47
N GLY A 381 -0.83 -24.93 -9.43
CA GLY A 381 -1.23 -25.68 -10.62
C GLY A 381 -0.15 -26.64 -11.14
N PHE A 382 0.87 -26.93 -10.34
CA PHE A 382 1.89 -27.93 -10.66
C PHE A 382 1.30 -29.34 -10.53
N VAL A 383 1.58 -30.22 -11.48
CA VAL A 383 1.16 -31.62 -11.46
C VAL A 383 2.41 -32.49 -11.25
N ASN A 384 2.28 -33.58 -10.48
CA ASN A 384 3.40 -34.49 -10.27
C ASN A 384 3.86 -35.09 -11.59
N ASP A 385 5.16 -35.30 -11.78
CA ASP A 385 5.70 -36.04 -12.91
C ASP A 385 5.18 -35.53 -14.27
N TRP A 386 5.19 -34.20 -14.46
CA TRP A 386 4.50 -33.54 -15.58
C TRP A 386 5.30 -32.42 -16.27
N ALA A 387 6.28 -31.83 -15.58
CA ALA A 387 6.98 -30.68 -16.11
C ALA A 387 8.01 -31.11 -17.17
N SER A 388 8.04 -30.39 -18.29
CA SER A 388 8.98 -30.60 -19.41
C SER A 388 9.82 -29.36 -19.75
N SER A 389 9.49 -28.19 -19.20
CA SER A 389 10.32 -26.97 -19.29
C SER A 389 10.02 -25.97 -18.17
N VAL A 390 10.91 -24.99 -17.97
CA VAL A 390 10.81 -23.99 -16.89
C VAL A 390 11.35 -22.62 -17.30
N LYS A 391 10.60 -21.56 -16.97
CA LYS A 391 11.11 -20.18 -16.97
C LYS A 391 11.58 -19.78 -15.58
N ILE A 392 12.81 -19.30 -15.50
CA ILE A 392 13.46 -18.86 -14.27
C ILE A 392 13.78 -17.37 -14.39
N PRO A 393 13.39 -16.54 -13.42
CA PRO A 393 13.76 -15.13 -13.39
C PRO A 393 15.29 -14.95 -13.38
N THR A 394 15.78 -13.88 -14.01
CA THR A 394 17.22 -13.59 -14.06
C THR A 394 17.81 -13.51 -12.65
N GLY A 395 18.92 -14.20 -12.42
CA GLY A 395 19.63 -14.21 -11.14
C GLY A 395 19.05 -15.17 -10.08
N TRP A 396 18.05 -15.99 -10.43
CA TRP A 396 17.50 -17.01 -9.54
C TRP A 396 18.12 -18.37 -9.82
N THR A 397 18.19 -19.20 -8.79
CA THR A 397 18.59 -20.61 -8.91
C THR A 397 17.48 -21.51 -8.42
N ILE A 398 17.21 -22.58 -9.15
CA ILE A 398 16.29 -23.61 -8.69
C ILE A 398 17.02 -24.93 -8.53
N THR A 399 16.62 -25.71 -7.53
CA THR A 399 16.94 -27.14 -7.43
C THR A 399 15.63 -27.92 -7.49
N MET A 400 15.50 -28.77 -8.51
CA MET A 400 14.34 -29.65 -8.73
C MET A 400 14.69 -31.05 -8.22
N TYR A 401 13.72 -31.76 -7.65
CA TYR A 401 13.91 -33.10 -7.08
C TYR A 401 12.86 -34.07 -7.60
N ALA A 402 13.26 -35.34 -7.76
CA ALA A 402 12.38 -36.40 -8.22
C ALA A 402 11.36 -36.84 -7.16
N ASN A 403 11.70 -36.78 -5.87
CA ASN A 403 10.85 -37.30 -4.78
C ASN A 403 10.90 -36.41 -3.53
N ASP A 404 10.03 -35.40 -3.39
CA ASP A 404 9.89 -34.56 -2.17
C ASP A 404 11.21 -34.27 -1.42
N PHE A 405 12.13 -33.60 -2.12
CA PHE A 405 13.48 -33.20 -1.67
C PHE A 405 14.49 -34.35 -1.54
N SER A 406 14.20 -35.49 -2.14
CA SER A 406 15.06 -36.67 -2.25
C SER A 406 15.08 -37.21 -3.68
N GLY A 407 15.87 -38.27 -3.91
CA GLY A 407 16.09 -38.84 -5.24
C GLY A 407 17.01 -37.97 -6.12
N THR A 408 16.93 -38.18 -7.43
CA THR A 408 17.67 -37.40 -8.42
C THR A 408 17.32 -35.92 -8.33
N SER A 409 18.32 -35.04 -8.45
CA SER A 409 18.13 -33.59 -8.41
C SER A 409 18.80 -32.88 -9.57
N TRP A 410 18.22 -31.75 -9.99
CA TRP A 410 18.72 -30.90 -11.07
C TRP A 410 18.80 -29.46 -10.60
N VAL A 411 19.95 -28.81 -10.81
CA VAL A 411 20.16 -27.39 -10.49
C VAL A 411 20.16 -26.58 -11.78
N LEU A 412 19.30 -25.57 -11.86
CA LEU A 412 19.21 -24.66 -13.00
C LEU A 412 19.34 -23.21 -12.54
N ASN A 413 20.17 -22.44 -13.24
CA ASN A 413 20.44 -21.01 -12.98
C ASN A 413 19.85 -20.08 -14.06
N SER A 414 19.10 -20.65 -15.00
CA SER A 414 18.47 -19.97 -16.12
C SER A 414 17.34 -20.82 -16.69
N SER A 415 16.42 -20.19 -17.44
CA SER A 415 15.29 -20.88 -18.06
C SER A 415 15.76 -22.05 -18.93
N ASN A 416 15.10 -23.20 -18.83
CA ASN A 416 15.41 -24.39 -19.61
C ASN A 416 14.16 -24.80 -20.41
N SER A 417 14.29 -24.82 -21.74
CA SER A 417 13.18 -25.11 -22.65
C SER A 417 12.95 -26.62 -22.88
N ASN A 418 13.80 -27.52 -22.40
CA ASN A 418 13.68 -28.94 -22.70
C ASN A 418 14.34 -29.82 -21.62
N PHE A 419 13.52 -30.39 -20.73
CA PHE A 419 14.00 -31.30 -19.69
C PHE A 419 14.51 -32.64 -20.20
N LEU A 420 14.15 -33.06 -21.42
CA LEU A 420 14.74 -34.25 -22.05
C LEU A 420 16.23 -34.08 -22.34
N ALA A 421 16.72 -32.84 -22.42
CA ALA A 421 18.14 -32.54 -22.66
C ALA A 421 18.98 -32.53 -21.37
N LEU A 422 18.36 -32.67 -20.20
CA LEU A 422 19.09 -32.83 -18.94
C LEU A 422 19.62 -34.26 -18.81
N SER A 423 20.74 -34.44 -18.10
CA SER A 423 21.34 -35.75 -17.86
C SER A 423 21.56 -35.96 -16.35
N PRO A 424 20.85 -36.92 -15.71
CA PRO A 424 19.73 -37.69 -16.28
C PRO A 424 18.55 -36.79 -16.69
N SER A 425 17.65 -37.28 -17.56
CA SER A 425 16.46 -36.51 -17.98
C SER A 425 15.60 -36.15 -16.76
N ALA A 426 15.11 -34.91 -16.70
CA ALA A 426 14.16 -34.45 -15.67
C ALA A 426 12.70 -34.47 -16.15
N ASN A 427 12.47 -34.89 -17.40
CA ASN A 427 11.18 -34.82 -18.06
C ASN A 427 10.16 -35.69 -17.32
N ASP A 428 9.06 -35.09 -16.89
CA ASP A 428 7.98 -35.79 -16.20
C ASP A 428 8.45 -36.51 -14.92
N LEU A 429 9.41 -35.92 -14.19
CA LEU A 429 9.93 -36.49 -12.94
C LEU A 429 9.96 -35.50 -11.77
N VAL A 430 9.76 -34.21 -11.99
CA VAL A 430 9.91 -33.21 -10.93
C VAL A 430 8.71 -33.28 -9.99
N SER A 431 8.98 -33.47 -8.70
CA SER A 431 7.96 -33.55 -7.64
C SER A 431 8.11 -32.44 -6.59
N SER A 432 9.31 -31.86 -6.40
CA SER A 432 9.51 -30.76 -5.46
C SER A 432 10.67 -29.84 -5.86
N VAL A 433 10.68 -28.62 -5.32
CA VAL A 433 11.66 -27.59 -5.72
C VAL A 433 12.14 -26.71 -4.58
N LYS A 434 13.40 -26.27 -4.66
CA LYS A 434 13.96 -25.15 -3.89
C LYS A 434 14.25 -24.01 -4.86
N ILE A 435 13.81 -22.80 -4.54
CA ILE A 435 13.91 -21.61 -5.41
C ILE A 435 14.60 -20.49 -4.60
N GLN A 436 15.73 -20.00 -5.12
CA GLN A 436 16.69 -19.13 -4.41
C GLN A 436 17.03 -17.85 -5.15
#